data_AF-A0A2N8N4H8-F1
#
_entry.id   AF-A0A2N8N4H8-F1
#
_cell.length_a   1.000
_cell.length_b   1.000
_cell.length_c   1.000
_cell.angle_alpha   90.00
_cell.angle_beta   90.00
_cell.angle_gamma   90.00
#
_symmetry.space_group_name_H-M   'P 1'
#
loop_
_entity.id
_entity.type
_entity.pdbx_description
1 polymer ?
#
loop_
_entity_poly.entity_id
_entity_poly.type
_entity_poly.pdbx_seq_one_letter_code
_entity_poly.pdbx_strand_id
1 'polypeptide(L)'
;MTTMDAGTGRPRTTSVACRSHGSRYLAYAPDADSPWYRDLLVSPQATLGIDGVPHAAYAVPLEGGERGFVLHLLEVDAARGRAIADQLLVHHDELRKALAEARAELDGEPVRGRPGVRRGLLGHCVTFCNGLRMHHLREDGAFTAIEKAYPGLAPALTRLRQEHETVSRALLDLDGLLQGKGELETAALREEFERVANGLEEHFAYEEANLLPALREAGTPSP
;
A
#
# COMPACT_ATOMS: atom_id res chain seq x y z
N MET A 1 18.03 -1.32 -9.74
CA MET A 1 17.20 -1.52 -8.55
C MET A 1 16.39 -0.27 -8.31
N THR A 2 15.09 -0.40 -8.10
CA THR A 2 14.20 0.71 -7.75
C THR A 2 13.81 0.57 -6.29
N THR A 3 14.11 1.59 -5.49
CA THR A 3 13.73 1.71 -4.08
C THR A 3 12.77 2.88 -3.92
N MET A 4 12.18 3.01 -2.75
CA MET A 4 11.41 4.20 -2.42
C MET A 4 12.22 5.19 -1.62
N ASP A 5 12.33 6.40 -2.11
CA ASP A 5 13.02 7.48 -1.42
C ASP A 5 12.44 7.69 -0.01
N ALA A 6 13.26 7.49 1.01
CA ALA A 6 12.83 7.55 2.41
C ALA A 6 12.31 8.93 2.87
N GLY A 7 12.70 10.01 2.19
CA GLY A 7 12.31 11.37 2.55
C GLY A 7 11.07 11.86 1.80
N THR A 8 10.87 11.40 0.57
CA THR A 8 9.83 11.91 -0.35
C THR A 8 8.77 10.88 -0.70
N GLY A 9 9.02 9.59 -0.48
CA GLY A 9 8.14 8.50 -0.88
C GLY A 9 8.07 8.27 -2.39
N ARG A 10 8.93 8.92 -3.19
CA ARG A 10 8.96 8.75 -4.65
C ARG A 10 9.87 7.58 -5.07
N PRO A 11 9.57 6.90 -6.19
CA PRO A 11 10.44 5.84 -6.68
C PRO A 11 11.81 6.41 -7.09
N ARG A 12 12.87 5.72 -6.69
CA ARG A 12 14.27 6.02 -7.03
C ARG A 12 14.90 4.80 -7.69
N THR A 13 15.28 4.93 -8.95
CA THR A 13 16.03 3.88 -9.66
C THR A 13 17.53 4.14 -9.57
N THR A 14 18.25 3.18 -9.01
CA THR A 14 19.72 3.19 -8.88
C THR A 14 20.32 1.94 -9.54
N SER A 15 21.41 2.12 -10.29
CA SER A 15 22.20 0.99 -10.78
C SER A 15 22.99 0.40 -9.62
N VAL A 16 22.68 -0.83 -9.23
CA VAL A 16 23.30 -1.54 -8.10
C VAL A 16 23.70 -2.93 -8.56
N ALA A 17 24.99 -3.26 -8.41
CA ALA A 17 25.49 -4.58 -8.70
C ALA A 17 24.94 -5.57 -7.67
N CYS A 18 24.05 -6.45 -8.11
CA CYS A 18 23.48 -7.51 -7.29
C CYS A 18 24.11 -8.84 -7.68
N ARG A 19 24.60 -9.61 -6.70
CA ARG A 19 25.12 -10.96 -6.92
C ARG A 19 24.05 -11.99 -6.63
N SER A 20 23.73 -12.87 -7.57
CA SER A 20 22.82 -13.99 -7.34
C SER A 20 23.43 -15.02 -6.38
N HIS A 21 22.63 -15.49 -5.42
CA HIS A 21 22.96 -16.59 -4.51
C HIS A 21 21.71 -17.47 -4.32
N GLY A 22 21.60 -18.53 -5.13
CA GLY A 22 20.37 -19.32 -5.21
C GLY A 22 19.19 -18.49 -5.73
N SER A 23 18.06 -18.51 -5.03
CA SER A 23 16.87 -17.71 -5.35
C SER A 23 16.89 -16.28 -4.77
N ARG A 24 18.03 -15.86 -4.22
CA ARG A 24 18.21 -14.56 -3.55
C ARG A 24 19.29 -13.75 -4.24
N TYR A 25 19.28 -12.45 -4.00
CA TYR A 25 20.29 -11.54 -4.51
C TYR A 25 20.96 -10.81 -3.35
N LEU A 26 22.27 -10.58 -3.46
CA LEU A 26 23.04 -9.82 -2.47
C LEU A 26 23.41 -8.47 -3.07
N ALA A 27 23.07 -7.40 -2.37
CA ALA A 27 23.44 -6.04 -2.73
C ALA A 27 24.27 -5.42 -1.60
N TYR A 28 25.48 -4.98 -1.92
CA TYR A 28 26.39 -4.32 -0.98
C TYR A 28 26.39 -2.82 -1.22
N ALA A 29 26.26 -2.06 -0.14
CA ALA A 29 26.36 -0.60 -0.18
C ALA A 29 27.83 -0.19 -0.06
N PRO A 30 28.35 0.65 -0.97
CA PRO A 30 29.73 1.12 -0.90
C PRO A 30 29.97 1.95 0.38
N ASP A 31 28.95 2.71 0.82
CA ASP A 31 28.95 3.55 2.02
C ASP A 31 27.55 3.62 2.64
N ALA A 32 27.46 4.18 3.85
CA ALA A 32 26.19 4.33 4.57
C ALA A 32 25.28 5.45 4.00
N ASP A 33 25.85 6.32 3.18
CA ASP A 33 25.14 7.47 2.59
C ASP A 33 24.46 7.14 1.26
N SER A 34 24.72 5.94 0.72
CA SER A 34 24.07 5.40 -0.46
C SER A 34 22.54 5.54 -0.35
N PRO A 35 21.88 6.34 -1.20
CA PRO A 35 20.47 6.66 -1.02
C PRO A 35 19.56 5.44 -0.97
N TRP A 36 19.78 4.46 -1.86
CA TRP A 36 19.04 3.20 -1.89
C TRP A 36 19.22 2.36 -0.61
N TYR A 37 20.38 2.45 0.05
CA TYR A 37 20.64 1.72 1.29
C TYR A 37 19.80 2.30 2.43
N ARG A 38 19.76 3.64 2.54
CA ARG A 38 18.91 4.35 3.50
C ARG A 38 17.42 4.13 3.22
N ASP A 39 17.05 4.14 1.93
CA ASP A 39 15.70 3.82 1.48
C ASP A 39 15.26 2.45 2.00
N LEU A 40 16.09 1.42 1.83
CA LEU A 40 15.80 0.05 2.26
C LEU A 40 15.78 -0.16 3.78
N LEU A 41 16.50 0.67 4.54
CA LEU A 41 16.41 0.65 6.00
C LEU A 41 15.05 1.15 6.50
N VAL A 42 14.40 2.05 5.75
CA VAL A 42 13.09 2.62 6.10
C VAL A 42 11.96 1.80 5.48
N SER A 43 12.10 1.43 4.20
CA SER A 43 11.16 0.62 3.45
C SER A 43 11.89 -0.57 2.82
N PRO A 44 11.87 -1.76 3.45
CA PRO A 44 12.67 -2.93 3.04
C PRO A 44 12.11 -3.63 1.79
N GLN A 45 11.82 -2.87 0.74
CA GLN A 45 11.34 -3.38 -0.53
C GLN A 45 12.04 -2.71 -1.71
N ALA A 46 12.27 -3.49 -2.75
CA ALA A 46 12.84 -3.03 -4.00
C ALA A 46 12.21 -3.74 -5.20
N THR A 47 12.32 -3.11 -6.37
CA THR A 47 12.14 -3.78 -7.66
C THR A 47 13.50 -3.96 -8.33
N LEU A 48 13.84 -5.20 -8.66
CA LEU A 48 15.05 -5.58 -9.37
C LEU A 48 14.75 -5.73 -10.86
N GLY A 49 15.53 -5.07 -11.71
CA GLY A 49 15.52 -5.36 -13.14
C GLY A 49 16.49 -6.51 -13.40
N ILE A 50 15.97 -7.73 -13.53
CA ILE A 50 16.75 -8.94 -13.84
C ILE A 50 16.49 -9.25 -15.31
N ASP A 51 17.53 -9.20 -16.14
CA ASP A 51 17.44 -9.43 -17.59
C ASP A 51 16.36 -8.57 -18.29
N GLY A 52 16.18 -7.34 -17.80
CA GLY A 52 15.18 -6.39 -18.32
C GLY A 52 13.75 -6.62 -17.79
N VAL A 53 13.53 -7.64 -16.97
CA VAL A 53 12.23 -7.94 -16.34
C VAL A 53 12.21 -7.39 -14.91
N PRO A 54 11.14 -6.68 -14.48
CA PRO A 54 11.00 -6.23 -13.12
C PRO A 54 10.58 -7.39 -12.19
N HIS A 55 11.29 -7.55 -11.07
CA HIS A 55 10.98 -8.49 -10.00
C HIS A 55 10.93 -7.76 -8.67
N ALA A 56 9.80 -7.86 -7.98
CA ALA A 56 9.70 -7.35 -6.63
C ALA A 56 10.55 -8.19 -5.67
N ALA A 57 11.14 -7.53 -4.68
CA ALA A 57 11.98 -8.18 -3.68
C ALA A 57 11.81 -7.53 -2.30
N TYR A 58 11.86 -8.36 -1.26
CA TYR A 58 11.96 -7.92 0.13
C TYR A 58 13.43 -7.93 0.58
N ALA A 59 13.87 -6.85 1.19
CA ALA A 59 15.26 -6.65 1.62
C ALA A 59 15.44 -6.98 3.10
N VAL A 60 16.40 -7.85 3.40
CA VAL A 60 16.81 -8.21 4.77
C VAL A 60 18.24 -7.71 4.98
N PRO A 61 18.52 -6.84 5.97
CA PRO A 61 19.88 -6.38 6.25
C PRO A 61 20.84 -7.55 6.46
N LEU A 62 22.07 -7.43 5.96
CA LEU A 62 23.11 -8.41 6.25
C LEU A 62 23.48 -8.40 7.74
N GLU A 63 23.73 -9.58 8.28
CA GLU A 63 24.23 -9.73 9.65
C GLU A 63 25.73 -9.43 9.73
N GLY A 64 26.25 -9.19 10.95
CA GLY A 64 27.69 -9.04 11.17
C GLY A 64 28.28 -7.65 10.83
N GLY A 65 27.44 -6.64 10.61
CA GLY A 65 27.89 -5.27 10.34
C GLY A 65 28.31 -5.00 8.90
N GLU A 66 28.11 -5.98 8.01
CA GLU A 66 28.24 -5.77 6.56
C GLU A 66 27.14 -4.82 6.08
N ARG A 67 27.52 -3.81 5.29
CA ARG A 67 26.57 -2.84 4.73
C ARG A 67 25.98 -3.42 3.46
N GLY A 68 24.80 -4.00 3.57
CA GLY A 68 24.08 -4.54 2.43
C GLY A 68 22.80 -5.25 2.83
N PHE A 69 22.15 -5.84 1.83
CA PHE A 69 20.91 -6.58 2.00
C PHE A 69 20.94 -7.90 1.23
N VAL A 70 20.29 -8.91 1.81
CA VAL A 70 19.75 -10.05 1.09
C VAL A 70 18.38 -9.66 0.53
N LEU A 71 18.20 -9.79 -0.78
CA LEU A 71 16.99 -9.47 -1.51
C LEU A 71 16.29 -10.78 -1.87
N HIS A 72 15.11 -10.97 -1.29
CA HIS A 72 14.24 -12.13 -1.49
C HIS A 72 13.20 -11.79 -2.54
N LEU A 73 13.25 -12.44 -3.71
CA LEU A 73 12.22 -12.23 -4.73
C LEU A 73 10.84 -12.60 -4.19
N LEU A 74 9.87 -11.72 -4.43
CA LEU A 74 8.47 -11.94 -4.13
C LEU A 74 7.83 -12.57 -5.37
N GLU A 75 7.47 -13.84 -5.24
CA GLU A 75 6.70 -14.56 -6.25
C GLU A 75 5.28 -14.79 -5.72
N VAL A 76 4.28 -14.67 -6.59
CA VAL A 76 2.87 -14.93 -6.24
C VAL A 76 2.50 -16.30 -6.79
N ASP A 77 2.64 -17.32 -5.95
CA ASP A 77 2.08 -18.64 -6.22
C ASP A 77 0.60 -18.74 -5.82
N ALA A 78 -0.01 -19.88 -6.09
CA ALA A 78 -1.38 -20.25 -5.73
C ALA A 78 -1.78 -19.94 -4.28
N ALA A 79 -0.92 -20.32 -3.33
CA ALA A 79 -1.20 -20.18 -1.92
C ALA A 79 -1.04 -18.71 -1.49
N ARG A 80 -0.03 -18.03 -2.03
CA ARG A 80 0.22 -16.62 -1.80
C ARG A 80 -0.88 -15.75 -2.41
N GLY A 81 -1.37 -16.05 -3.60
CA GLY A 81 -2.48 -15.36 -4.25
C GLY A 81 -3.74 -15.37 -3.38
N ARG A 82 -4.14 -16.54 -2.87
CA ARG A 82 -5.27 -16.65 -1.93
C ARG A 82 -5.06 -15.86 -0.64
N ALA A 83 -3.86 -15.94 -0.05
CA ALA A 83 -3.56 -15.18 1.16
C ALA A 83 -3.67 -13.67 0.93
N ILE A 84 -3.21 -13.16 -0.23
CA ILE A 84 -3.38 -11.75 -0.61
C ILE A 84 -4.87 -11.42 -0.75
N ALA A 85 -5.64 -12.24 -1.46
CA ALA A 85 -7.08 -12.04 -1.64
C ALA A 85 -7.86 -12.00 -0.31
N ASP A 86 -7.52 -12.88 0.62
CA ASP A 86 -8.17 -12.93 1.94
C ASP A 86 -7.79 -11.72 2.80
N GLN A 87 -6.52 -11.30 2.79
CA GLN A 87 -6.09 -10.09 3.49
C GLN A 87 -6.75 -8.83 2.92
N LEU A 88 -6.87 -8.73 1.59
CA LEU A 88 -7.53 -7.61 0.93
C LEU A 88 -8.97 -7.43 1.44
N LEU A 89 -9.75 -8.52 1.47
CA LEU A 89 -11.13 -8.48 1.96
C LEU A 89 -11.23 -8.10 3.43
N VAL A 90 -10.35 -8.62 4.28
CA VAL A 90 -10.31 -8.26 5.71
C VAL A 90 -10.08 -6.76 5.87
N HIS A 91 -9.12 -6.19 5.13
CA HIS A 91 -8.82 -4.77 5.20
C HIS A 91 -9.95 -3.90 4.65
N HIS A 92 -10.57 -4.28 3.54
CA HIS A 92 -11.72 -3.56 3.01
C HIS A 92 -12.91 -3.58 3.96
N ASP A 93 -13.21 -4.71 4.59
CA ASP A 93 -14.30 -4.81 5.57
C ASP A 93 -14.03 -3.95 6.82
N GLU A 94 -12.79 -3.89 7.30
CA GLU A 94 -12.38 -3.01 8.39
C GLU A 94 -12.54 -1.53 8.01
N LEU A 95 -12.13 -1.14 6.81
CA LEU A 95 -12.26 0.22 6.29
C LEU A 95 -13.72 0.63 6.12
N ARG A 96 -14.56 -0.24 5.56
CA ARG A 96 -16.00 -0.01 5.42
C ARG A 96 -16.67 0.22 6.78
N LYS A 97 -16.31 -0.56 7.79
CA LYS A 97 -16.81 -0.38 9.17
C LYS A 97 -16.38 0.97 9.74
N ALA A 98 -15.11 1.34 9.58
CA ALA A 98 -14.59 2.62 10.06
C ALA A 98 -15.30 3.82 9.39
N LEU A 99 -15.57 3.75 8.08
CA LEU A 99 -16.34 4.76 7.37
C LEU A 99 -17.78 4.85 7.88
N ALA A 100 -18.44 3.71 8.12
CA ALA A 100 -19.80 3.70 8.67
C ALA A 100 -19.86 4.31 10.08
N GLU A 101 -18.90 4.00 10.95
CA GLU A 101 -18.78 4.59 12.29
C GLU A 101 -18.55 6.11 12.23
N ALA A 102 -17.70 6.57 11.31
CA ALA A 102 -17.44 7.99 11.11
C ALA A 102 -18.69 8.74 10.62
N ARG A 103 -19.46 8.12 9.71
CA ARG A 103 -20.73 8.67 9.22
C ARG A 103 -21.74 8.85 10.35
N ALA A 104 -21.94 7.81 11.17
CA ALA A 104 -22.85 7.86 12.32
C ALA A 104 -22.46 8.97 13.33
N GLU A 105 -21.16 9.15 13.58
CA GLU A 105 -20.69 10.24 14.45
C GLU A 105 -20.97 11.63 13.84
N LEU A 106 -20.78 11.80 12.53
CA LEU A 106 -21.12 13.05 11.84
C LEU A 106 -22.62 13.36 11.92
N ASP A 107 -23.47 12.33 11.89
CA ASP A 107 -24.93 12.37 12.08
C ASP A 107 -25.35 12.74 13.51
N GLY A 108 -24.40 12.81 14.45
CA GLY A 108 -24.69 13.15 15.84
C GLY A 108 -25.21 11.94 16.64
N GLU A 109 -25.08 10.73 16.11
CA GLU A 109 -25.41 9.52 16.86
C GLU A 109 -24.35 9.26 17.95
N PRO A 110 -24.77 8.89 19.18
CA PRO A 110 -23.83 8.59 20.25
C PRO A 110 -23.05 7.30 19.96
N VAL A 111 -21.79 7.45 19.56
CA VAL A 111 -20.84 6.33 19.50
C VAL A 111 -20.56 5.85 20.92
N ARG A 112 -20.84 4.57 21.23
CA ARG A 112 -20.65 4.02 22.58
C ARG A 112 -19.18 4.11 23.00
N GLY A 113 -18.91 4.80 24.12
CA GLY A 113 -17.70 4.62 24.92
C GLY A 113 -16.50 5.52 24.63
N ARG A 114 -16.60 6.57 23.81
CA ARG A 114 -15.49 7.53 23.59
C ARG A 114 -15.97 8.97 23.42
N PRO A 115 -15.62 9.92 24.32
CA PRO A 115 -15.83 11.35 24.09
C PRO A 115 -14.72 11.89 23.16
N GLY A 116 -15.09 12.66 22.12
CA GLY A 116 -14.12 13.41 21.28
C GLY A 116 -13.54 12.64 20.08
N VAL A 117 -14.33 11.76 19.46
CA VAL A 117 -13.91 10.79 18.44
C VAL A 117 -13.64 11.41 17.05
N ARG A 118 -14.16 12.61 16.76
CA ARG A 118 -13.87 13.40 15.54
C ARG A 118 -12.39 13.51 15.19
N ARG A 119 -11.48 13.56 16.18
CA ARG A 119 -10.01 13.58 15.96
C ARG A 119 -9.35 12.21 16.01
N GLY A 120 -9.95 11.26 16.73
CA GLY A 120 -9.38 9.93 16.95
C GLY A 120 -9.63 8.96 15.80
N LEU A 121 -10.81 9.02 15.17
CA LEU A 121 -11.22 8.08 14.12
C LEU A 121 -10.65 8.46 12.75
N LEU A 122 -10.61 9.75 12.43
CA LEU A 122 -9.94 10.27 11.23
C LEU A 122 -8.42 10.28 11.37
N GLY A 123 -7.90 10.50 12.58
CA GLY A 123 -6.50 10.19 12.88
C GLY A 123 -6.19 8.71 12.68
N HIS A 124 -7.11 7.79 12.98
CA HIS A 124 -6.95 6.36 12.70
C HIS A 124 -7.09 6.05 11.22
N CYS A 125 -8.08 6.58 10.49
CA CYS A 125 -8.23 6.38 9.05
C CYS A 125 -7.10 7.02 8.26
N VAL A 126 -6.58 8.18 8.66
CA VAL A 126 -5.42 8.82 8.03
C VAL A 126 -4.14 8.12 8.47
N THR A 127 -3.95 7.72 9.73
CA THR A 127 -2.75 6.95 10.13
C THR A 127 -2.76 5.52 9.58
N PHE A 128 -3.93 4.92 9.38
CA PHE A 128 -4.11 3.59 8.81
C PHE A 128 -4.11 3.64 7.28
N CYS A 129 -4.71 4.64 6.62
CA CYS A 129 -4.61 4.84 5.17
C CYS A 129 -3.26 5.44 4.75
N ASN A 130 -2.57 6.19 5.60
CA ASN A 130 -1.18 6.61 5.42
C ASN A 130 -0.23 5.48 5.88
N GLY A 131 -0.69 4.60 6.77
CA GLY A 131 -0.09 3.32 7.11
C GLY A 131 -0.18 2.33 5.95
N LEU A 132 -1.31 2.28 5.26
CA LEU A 132 -1.59 1.66 3.95
C LEU A 132 -0.87 2.44 2.85
N ARG A 133 -0.68 3.75 2.93
CA ARG A 133 0.26 4.45 2.04
C ARG A 133 1.66 3.90 2.25
N MET A 134 2.10 3.58 3.47
CA MET A 134 3.38 2.91 3.72
C MET A 134 3.35 1.38 3.58
N HIS A 135 2.17 0.76 3.47
CA HIS A 135 1.91 -0.68 3.25
C HIS A 135 1.54 -1.00 1.78
N HIS A 136 1.25 0.01 0.98
CA HIS A 136 0.89 -0.05 -0.44
C HIS A 136 1.83 0.82 -1.32
N LEU A 137 2.62 1.72 -0.72
CA LEU A 137 3.98 1.98 -1.22
C LEU A 137 4.87 0.72 -1.10
N ARG A 138 4.43 -0.24 -0.27
CA ARG A 138 4.90 -1.63 -0.26
C ARG A 138 4.15 -2.57 -1.24
N GLU A 139 3.27 -2.00 -2.08
CA GLU A 139 2.53 -2.70 -3.14
C GLU A 139 2.99 -2.41 -4.55
N ASP A 140 3.85 -1.44 -4.83
CA ASP A 140 4.43 -1.40 -6.18
C ASP A 140 5.23 -2.69 -6.46
N GLY A 141 5.83 -3.29 -5.42
CA GLY A 141 6.36 -4.65 -5.48
C GLY A 141 5.28 -5.73 -5.57
N ALA A 142 4.22 -5.66 -4.78
CA ALA A 142 3.14 -6.66 -4.83
C ALA A 142 2.38 -6.63 -6.17
N PHE A 143 1.98 -5.46 -6.66
CA PHE A 143 1.39 -5.24 -7.97
C PHE A 143 2.35 -5.64 -9.07
N THR A 144 3.66 -5.37 -8.96
CA THR A 144 4.64 -5.91 -9.92
C THR A 144 4.65 -7.45 -9.90
N ALA A 145 4.60 -8.07 -8.73
CA ALA A 145 4.58 -9.53 -8.60
C ALA A 145 3.26 -10.13 -9.10
N ILE A 146 2.12 -9.47 -8.85
CA ILE A 146 0.80 -9.83 -9.36
C ILE A 146 0.74 -9.64 -10.87
N GLU A 147 1.25 -8.54 -11.41
CA GLU A 147 1.32 -8.26 -12.85
C GLU A 147 2.19 -9.28 -13.57
N LYS A 148 3.32 -9.67 -12.97
CA LYS A 148 4.17 -10.74 -13.48
C LYS A 148 3.46 -12.09 -13.48
N ALA A 149 2.75 -12.43 -12.40
CA ALA A 149 2.03 -13.70 -12.27
C ALA A 149 0.73 -13.74 -13.12
N TYR A 150 0.08 -12.59 -13.29
CA TYR A 150 -1.20 -12.42 -13.99
C TYR A 150 -1.14 -11.19 -14.92
N PRO A 151 -0.46 -11.29 -16.08
CA PRO A 151 -0.28 -10.16 -17.00
C PRO A 151 -1.58 -9.53 -17.50
N GLY A 152 -2.68 -10.30 -17.52
CA GLY A 152 -4.01 -9.80 -17.87
C GLY A 152 -4.56 -8.73 -16.91
N LEU A 153 -4.01 -8.60 -15.70
CA LEU A 153 -4.41 -7.58 -14.72
C LEU A 153 -3.71 -6.23 -14.93
N ALA A 154 -2.74 -6.11 -15.85
CA ALA A 154 -1.96 -4.88 -16.03
C ALA A 154 -2.82 -3.60 -16.21
N PRO A 155 -3.94 -3.61 -16.97
CA PRO A 155 -4.82 -2.44 -17.06
C PRO A 155 -5.50 -2.10 -15.73
N ALA A 156 -5.94 -3.12 -14.98
CA ALA A 156 -6.57 -2.93 -13.67
C ALA A 156 -5.58 -2.37 -12.66
N LEU A 157 -4.37 -2.93 -12.58
CA LEU A 157 -3.30 -2.47 -11.69
C LEU A 157 -2.84 -1.05 -12.01
N THR A 158 -2.83 -0.66 -13.28
CA THR A 158 -2.52 0.72 -13.68
C THR A 158 -3.59 1.70 -13.17
N ARG A 159 -4.87 1.34 -13.30
CA ARG A 159 -5.96 2.15 -12.76
C ARG A 159 -5.91 2.24 -11.23
N LEU A 160 -5.69 1.12 -10.53
CA LEU A 160 -5.60 1.09 -9.07
C LEU A 160 -4.49 2.02 -8.54
N ARG A 161 -3.31 2.04 -9.19
CA ARG A 161 -2.24 2.99 -8.85
C ARG A 161 -2.69 4.46 -8.94
N GLN A 162 -3.45 4.81 -9.99
CA GLN A 162 -3.97 6.17 -10.17
C GLN A 162 -5.06 6.52 -9.14
N GLU A 163 -5.92 5.56 -8.81
CA GLU A 163 -6.94 5.73 -7.77
C GLU A 163 -6.31 5.90 -6.39
N HIS A 164 -5.25 5.15 -6.05
CA HIS A 164 -4.51 5.28 -4.79
C HIS A 164 -3.93 6.70 -4.60
N GLU A 165 -3.42 7.33 -5.64
CA GLU A 165 -2.96 8.72 -5.58
C GLU A 165 -4.12 9.69 -5.30
N THR A 166 -5.28 9.44 -5.91
CA THR A 166 -6.48 10.27 -5.77
C THR A 166 -7.06 10.16 -4.37
N VAL A 167 -7.21 8.92 -3.87
CA VAL A 167 -7.62 8.62 -2.49
C VAL A 167 -6.67 9.26 -1.48
N SER A 168 -5.35 9.14 -1.70
CA SER A 168 -4.35 9.75 -0.81
C SER A 168 -4.50 11.26 -0.70
N ARG A 169 -4.78 11.96 -1.82
CA ARG A 169 -5.02 13.41 -1.81
C ARG A 169 -6.31 13.75 -1.07
N ALA A 170 -7.40 13.06 -1.38
CA ALA A 170 -8.70 13.31 -0.76
C ALA A 170 -8.69 13.09 0.76
N LEU A 171 -7.94 12.09 1.25
CA LEU A 171 -7.77 11.85 2.68
C LEU A 171 -6.97 12.96 3.38
N LEU A 172 -5.96 13.54 2.71
CA LEU A 172 -5.20 14.67 3.25
C LEU A 172 -6.06 15.95 3.30
N ASP A 173 -6.88 16.18 2.28
CA ASP A 173 -7.80 17.32 2.24
C ASP A 173 -8.84 17.22 3.37
N LEU A 174 -9.40 16.03 3.59
CA LEU A 174 -10.32 15.74 4.70
C LEU A 174 -9.65 15.94 6.07
N ASP A 175 -8.41 15.47 6.26
CA ASP A 175 -7.62 15.71 7.48
C ASP A 175 -7.41 17.21 7.74
N GLY A 176 -7.08 17.98 6.70
CA GLY A 176 -6.92 19.42 6.79
C GLY A 176 -8.20 20.13 7.27
N LEU A 177 -9.36 19.73 6.77
CA LEU A 177 -10.66 20.26 7.20
C LEU A 177 -10.95 19.96 8.67
N LEU A 178 -10.58 18.78 9.16
CA LEU A 178 -10.79 18.39 10.55
C LEU A 178 -9.85 19.08 11.55
N GLN A 179 -8.66 19.45 11.09
CA GLN A 179 -7.67 20.18 11.89
C GLN A 179 -7.94 21.69 11.93
N GLY A 180 -8.75 22.21 11.00
CA GLY A 180 -9.19 23.60 10.98
C GLY A 180 -9.86 24.02 12.30
N LYS A 181 -9.46 25.18 12.85
CA LYS A 181 -9.98 25.73 14.12
C LYS A 181 -11.23 26.61 13.96
N GLY A 182 -11.89 26.57 12.80
CA GLY A 182 -13.06 27.39 12.50
C GLY A 182 -14.36 26.61 12.57
N GLU A 183 -15.49 27.32 12.69
CA GLU A 183 -16.81 26.82 12.31
C GLU A 183 -16.82 26.54 10.80
N LEU A 184 -16.17 25.47 10.35
CA LEU A 184 -16.56 24.86 9.10
C LEU A 184 -18.01 24.42 9.27
N GLU A 185 -18.90 24.95 8.45
CA GLU A 185 -20.30 24.54 8.48
C GLU A 185 -20.33 23.02 8.42
N THR A 186 -20.97 22.39 9.41
CA THR A 186 -21.04 20.93 9.55
C THR A 186 -21.50 20.26 8.24
N ALA A 187 -22.23 21.00 7.40
CA ALA A 187 -22.62 20.61 6.04
C ALA A 187 -21.42 20.40 5.08
N ALA A 188 -20.44 21.30 5.03
CA ALA A 188 -19.30 21.18 4.11
C ALA A 188 -18.37 20.02 4.48
N LEU A 189 -18.12 19.80 5.78
CA LEU A 189 -17.35 18.64 6.26
C LEU A 189 -18.08 17.33 5.93
N ARG A 190 -19.40 17.31 6.09
CA ARG A 190 -20.23 16.16 5.75
C ARG A 190 -20.16 15.88 4.25
N GLU A 191 -20.38 16.87 3.41
CA GLU A 191 -20.33 16.72 1.95
C GLU A 191 -18.97 16.18 1.49
N GLU A 192 -17.88 16.71 2.05
CA GLU A 192 -16.53 16.19 1.81
C GLU A 192 -16.38 14.73 2.22
N PHE A 193 -16.77 14.41 3.46
CA PHE A 193 -16.68 13.05 3.99
C PHE A 193 -17.46 12.06 3.12
N GLU A 194 -18.67 12.41 2.72
CA GLU A 194 -19.51 11.58 1.85
C GLU A 194 -18.85 11.34 0.49
N ARG A 195 -18.24 12.37 -0.09
CA ARG A 195 -17.49 12.23 -1.35
C ARG A 195 -16.32 11.26 -1.21
N VAL A 196 -15.52 11.38 -0.15
CA VAL A 196 -14.38 10.48 0.12
C VAL A 196 -14.85 9.06 0.38
N ALA A 197 -15.88 8.88 1.21
CA ALA A 197 -16.41 7.56 1.55
C ALA A 197 -16.96 6.83 0.31
N ASN A 198 -17.71 7.53 -0.55
CA ASN A 198 -18.23 6.93 -1.78
C ASN A 198 -17.11 6.58 -2.76
N GLY A 199 -16.10 7.44 -2.92
CA GLY A 199 -14.94 7.15 -3.76
C GLY A 199 -14.12 5.95 -3.28
N LEU A 200 -13.97 5.79 -1.95
CA LEU A 200 -13.34 4.61 -1.36
C LEU A 200 -14.14 3.33 -1.61
N GLU A 201 -15.46 3.37 -1.47
CA GLU A 201 -16.31 2.20 -1.74
C GLU A 201 -16.25 1.78 -3.22
N GLU A 202 -16.32 2.74 -4.14
CA GLU A 202 -16.17 2.47 -5.59
C GLU A 202 -14.79 1.87 -5.91
N HIS A 203 -13.75 2.38 -5.26
CA HIS A 203 -12.38 1.88 -5.40
C HIS A 203 -12.25 0.43 -4.88
N PHE A 204 -12.72 0.14 -3.66
CA PHE A 204 -12.69 -1.21 -3.09
C PHE A 204 -13.46 -2.21 -3.96
N ALA A 205 -14.65 -1.83 -4.43
CA ALA A 205 -15.46 -2.67 -5.30
C ALA A 205 -14.75 -2.96 -6.64
N TYR A 206 -14.08 -1.97 -7.22
CA TYR A 206 -13.30 -2.17 -8.44
C TYR A 206 -12.11 -3.09 -8.21
N GLU A 207 -11.35 -2.89 -7.15
CA GLU A 207 -10.21 -3.74 -6.81
C GLU A 207 -10.63 -5.19 -6.57
N GLU A 208 -11.65 -5.40 -5.74
CA GLU A 208 -12.19 -6.73 -5.45
C GLU A 208 -12.67 -7.45 -6.72
N ALA A 209 -13.42 -6.75 -7.59
CA ALA A 209 -13.96 -7.32 -8.81
C ALA A 209 -12.87 -7.74 -9.82
N ASN A 210 -11.73 -7.05 -9.84
CA ASN A 210 -10.66 -7.32 -10.80
C ASN A 210 -9.58 -8.26 -10.25
N LEU A 211 -9.19 -8.11 -8.98
CA LEU A 211 -8.07 -8.87 -8.42
C LEU A 211 -8.51 -10.24 -7.88
N LEU A 212 -9.67 -10.33 -7.20
CA LEU A 212 -10.08 -11.57 -6.53
C LEU A 212 -10.22 -12.77 -7.46
N PRO A 213 -10.79 -12.66 -8.68
CA PRO A 213 -10.91 -13.80 -9.58
C PRO A 213 -9.54 -14.45 -9.86
N ALA A 214 -8.56 -13.65 -10.29
CA ALA A 214 -7.23 -14.14 -10.62
C ALA A 214 -6.49 -14.69 -9.38
N LEU A 215 -6.52 -13.97 -8.26
CA LEU A 215 -5.80 -14.33 -7.04
C LEU A 215 -6.36 -15.59 -6.36
N ARG A 216 -7.66 -15.88 -6.53
CA ARG A 216 -8.31 -17.07 -5.96
C ARG A 216 -8.26 -18.28 -6.88
N GLU A 217 -8.43 -18.10 -8.18
CA GLU A 217 -8.34 -19.18 -9.19
C GLU A 217 -6.95 -19.80 -9.25
N ALA A 218 -5.91 -19.03 -8.93
CA ALA A 218 -4.52 -19.48 -8.85
C ALA A 218 -4.33 -20.77 -8.03
N GLY A 219 -5.26 -21.11 -7.14
CA GLY A 219 -5.18 -22.26 -6.28
C GLY A 219 -6.13 -23.41 -6.54
N THR A 220 -6.83 -23.43 -7.67
CA THR A 220 -7.29 -24.70 -8.24
C THR A 220 -6.14 -25.32 -9.02
N PRO A 221 -5.55 -26.45 -8.56
CA PRO A 221 -4.63 -27.19 -9.41
C PRO A 221 -5.37 -27.57 -10.70
N SER A 222 -4.75 -27.31 -11.86
CA SER A 222 -5.24 -27.89 -13.11
C SER A 222 -5.37 -29.41 -12.93
N PRO A 223 -6.43 -30.03 -13.46
CA PRO A 223 -6.62 -31.48 -13.39
C PRO A 223 -5.49 -32.26 -14.08
#